data_AF-A0A7G7KLW9-F1
#
_entry.id   AF-A0A7G7KLW9-F1
#
_cell.length_a   1.000
_cell.length_b   1.000
_cell.length_c   1.000
_cell.angle_alpha   90.00
_cell.angle_beta   90.00
_cell.angle_gamma   90.00
#
_symmetry.space_group_name_H-M   'P 1'
#
loop_
_entity.id
_entity.type
_entity.pdbx_description
1 polymer ?
#
loop_
_entity_poly.entity_id
_entity_poly.type
_entity_poly.pdbx_seq_one_letter_code
_entity_poly.pdbx_strand_id
1 'polypeptide(L)'
;MTTATLTCPANQDRSQADDVLRAAYRQVFGNRYLMELDVQPSIEALFMNGDLTVQGLVTALAQSETYRRLYLETNSPYRFVELNFKHLLGRPPRDQAEVSEHVRRLADQGFEAEIASYIYSDEYLNNFGIDGVPFARTATSVVGESTLAYQRTQAMDPGYAGFDTNGASVLQTSVASSTNPTAAGARKVVGGGERFTISWTSRLQLGSVRRSAQRSVVSYGSLSKTIQSIQAQGGRILFIANA
;
A
#
# COMPACT_ATOMS: atom_id res chain seq x y z
N MET A 1 -2.75 -18.54 0.32
CA MET A 1 -3.15 -18.41 1.73
C MET A 1 -4.53 -17.81 1.73
N THR A 2 -5.52 -18.57 2.19
CA THR A 2 -6.90 -18.12 2.32
C THR A 2 -6.95 -17.02 3.39
N THR A 3 -7.18 -15.77 2.97
CA THR A 3 -7.49 -14.68 3.91
C THR A 3 -8.82 -15.00 4.55
N ALA A 4 -8.80 -15.54 5.77
CA ALA A 4 -10.02 -15.73 6.55
C ALA A 4 -10.54 -14.34 6.92
N THR A 5 -11.67 -13.94 6.33
CA THR A 5 -12.38 -12.73 6.72
C THR A 5 -12.89 -12.94 8.14
N LEU A 6 -12.21 -12.35 9.12
CA LEU A 6 -12.66 -12.35 10.51
C LEU A 6 -13.87 -11.42 10.60
N THR A 7 -15.07 -11.99 10.64
CA THR A 7 -16.33 -11.28 10.88
C THR A 7 -16.93 -11.77 12.20
N CYS A 8 -17.18 -10.88 13.15
CA CYS A 8 -17.86 -11.23 14.40
C CYS A 8 -19.13 -10.38 14.58
N PRO A 9 -20.33 -10.98 14.70
CA PRO A 9 -21.42 -10.29 15.40
C PRO A 9 -21.08 -10.19 16.89
N ALA A 10 -21.67 -9.20 17.57
CA ALA A 10 -21.46 -8.79 18.97
C ALA A 10 -20.58 -9.74 19.81
N ASN A 11 -19.41 -9.24 20.24
CA ASN A 11 -18.32 -9.89 20.99
C ASN A 11 -18.74 -10.94 22.06
N GLN A 12 -19.22 -12.09 21.63
CA GLN A 12 -19.59 -13.20 22.51
C GLN A 12 -18.35 -13.98 22.98
N ASP A 13 -17.33 -14.07 22.13
CA ASP A 13 -16.06 -14.73 22.42
C ASP A 13 -14.91 -13.72 22.56
N ARG A 14 -14.39 -13.58 23.78
CA ARG A 14 -13.28 -12.66 24.09
C ARG A 14 -11.99 -12.98 23.34
N SER A 15 -11.73 -14.25 23.01
CA SER A 15 -10.57 -14.65 22.21
C SER A 15 -10.69 -14.16 20.76
N GLN A 16 -11.88 -14.30 20.16
CA GLN A 16 -12.12 -13.81 18.80
C GLN A 16 -12.04 -12.29 18.74
N ALA A 17 -12.57 -11.60 19.75
CA ALA A 17 -12.47 -10.15 19.86
C ALA A 17 -11.00 -9.68 19.92
N ASP A 18 -10.13 -10.37 20.67
CA ASP A 18 -8.69 -10.07 20.74
C ASP A 18 -8.00 -10.27 19.38
N ASP A 19 -8.33 -11.34 18.66
CA ASP A 19 -7.79 -11.60 17.32
C ASP A 19 -8.22 -10.52 16.31
N VAL A 20 -9.49 -10.09 16.35
CA VAL A 20 -10.01 -8.99 15.52
C VAL A 20 -9.33 -7.67 15.87
N LEU A 21 -9.15 -7.39 17.16
CA LEU A 21 -8.46 -6.19 17.63
C LEU A 21 -7.02 -6.13 17.10
N ARG A 22 -6.27 -7.23 17.25
CA ARG A 22 -4.90 -7.35 16.71
C ARG A 22 -4.84 -7.19 15.20
N ALA A 23 -5.80 -7.79 14.48
CA ALA A 23 -5.89 -7.64 13.03
C ALA A 23 -6.18 -6.19 12.62
N ALA A 24 -7.10 -5.51 13.32
CA ALA A 24 -7.44 -4.11 13.07
C ALA A 24 -6.24 -3.18 13.31
N TYR A 25 -5.51 -3.34 14.42
CA TYR A 25 -4.28 -2.58 14.67
C TYR A 25 -3.24 -2.83 13.59
N ARG A 26 -3.01 -4.09 13.20
CA ARG A 26 -2.04 -4.44 12.17
C ARG A 26 -2.40 -3.82 10.82
N GLN A 27 -3.68 -3.82 10.46
CA GLN A 27 -4.15 -3.29 9.19
C GLN A 27 -4.10 -1.75 9.15
N VAL A 28 -4.70 -1.10 10.14
CA VAL A 28 -4.83 0.37 10.19
C VAL A 28 -3.47 1.03 10.31
N PHE A 29 -2.56 0.49 11.12
CA PHE A 29 -1.21 1.02 11.28
C PHE A 29 -0.16 0.38 10.35
N GLY A 30 -0.58 -0.32 9.29
CA GLY A 30 0.34 -0.79 8.24
C GLY A 30 1.48 -1.69 8.73
N ASN A 31 1.17 -2.59 9.67
CA ASN A 31 2.12 -3.49 10.32
C ASN A 31 3.26 -2.78 11.08
N ARG A 32 3.05 -1.52 11.47
CA ARG A 32 4.01 -0.78 12.29
C ARG A 32 3.99 -1.29 13.73
N TYR A 33 5.17 -1.29 14.35
CA TYR A 33 5.28 -1.57 15.79
C TYR A 33 4.80 -0.36 16.60
N LEU A 34 3.77 -0.57 17.43
CA LEU A 34 3.22 0.42 18.34
C LEU A 34 3.83 0.23 19.73
N MET A 35 4.23 1.33 20.38
CA MET A 35 4.65 1.30 21.77
C MET A 35 3.44 1.31 22.70
N GLU A 36 3.62 0.96 23.97
CA GLU A 36 2.53 0.96 24.97
C GLU A 36 1.82 2.32 25.07
N LEU A 37 2.56 3.42 24.92
CA LEU A 37 2.00 4.78 24.92
C LEU A 37 1.17 5.11 23.66
N ASP A 38 1.43 4.42 22.56
CA ASP A 38 0.76 4.65 21.28
C ASP A 38 -0.58 3.89 21.19
N VAL A 39 -0.73 2.86 22.02
CA VAL A 39 -1.93 2.02 22.13
C VAL A 39 -2.97 2.73 23.00
N GLN A 40 -4.22 2.78 22.55
CA GLN A 40 -5.28 3.51 23.22
C GLN A 40 -6.25 2.54 23.91
N PRO A 41 -6.06 2.22 25.21
CA PRO A 41 -6.82 1.18 25.91
C PRO A 41 -8.31 1.51 26.05
N SER A 42 -8.70 2.79 25.98
CA SER A 42 -10.10 3.20 26.03
C SER A 42 -10.90 2.70 24.81
N ILE A 43 -10.30 2.73 23.62
CA ILE A 43 -10.93 2.22 22.39
C ILE A 43 -11.06 0.70 22.46
N GLU A 44 -10.04 0.03 22.96
CA GLU A 44 -10.05 -1.43 23.13
C GLU A 44 -11.13 -1.88 24.12
N ALA A 45 -11.27 -1.17 25.24
CA ALA A 45 -12.31 -1.46 26.23
C ALA A 45 -13.71 -1.29 25.64
N LEU A 46 -13.97 -0.22 24.89
CA LEU A 46 -15.25 0.01 24.21
C LEU A 46 -15.57 -1.09 23.20
N PHE A 47 -14.58 -1.54 22.43
CA PHE A 47 -14.75 -2.66 21.53
C PHE A 47 -15.04 -3.94 22.31
N MET A 48 -14.21 -4.30 23.29
CA MET A 48 -14.37 -5.51 24.11
C MET A 48 -15.73 -5.57 24.84
N ASN A 49 -16.30 -4.43 25.22
CA ASN A 49 -17.62 -4.35 25.83
C ASN A 49 -18.78 -4.53 24.81
N GLY A 50 -18.50 -4.45 23.51
CA GLY A 50 -19.49 -4.55 22.45
C GLY A 50 -20.16 -3.22 22.10
N ASP A 51 -19.67 -2.09 22.62
CA ASP A 51 -20.21 -0.75 22.35
C ASP A 51 -19.81 -0.24 20.95
N LEU A 52 -18.75 -0.82 20.36
CA LEU A 52 -18.25 -0.50 19.02
C LEU A 52 -18.33 -1.70 18.09
N THR A 53 -18.82 -1.46 16.87
CA THR A 53 -18.67 -2.39 15.74
C THR A 53 -17.24 -2.36 15.20
N VAL A 54 -16.87 -3.30 14.33
CA VAL A 54 -15.53 -3.30 13.71
C VAL A 54 -15.31 -2.03 12.87
N GLN A 55 -16.34 -1.58 12.14
CA GLN A 55 -16.31 -0.29 11.44
C GLN A 55 -16.08 0.88 12.41
N GLY A 56 -16.75 0.89 13.56
CA GLY A 56 -16.55 1.89 14.62
C GLY A 56 -15.14 1.86 15.21
N LEU A 57 -14.61 0.66 15.45
CA LEU A 57 -13.23 0.44 15.90
C LEU A 57 -12.23 1.01 14.90
N VAL A 58 -12.36 0.68 13.60
CA VAL A 58 -11.47 1.19 12.54
C VAL A 58 -11.55 2.72 12.46
N THR A 59 -12.75 3.29 12.61
CA THR A 59 -12.95 4.76 12.64
C THR A 59 -12.21 5.39 13.81
N ALA A 60 -12.39 4.85 15.02
CA ALA A 60 -11.74 5.36 16.22
C ALA A 60 -10.20 5.24 16.15
N LEU A 61 -9.67 4.13 15.60
CA LEU A 61 -8.24 3.94 15.40
C LEU A 61 -7.67 4.92 14.35
N ALA A 62 -8.38 5.11 13.23
CA ALA A 62 -7.94 6.02 12.18
C ALA A 62 -8.05 7.50 12.59
N GLN A 63 -8.98 7.86 13.47
CA GLN A 63 -9.11 9.21 14.04
C GLN A 63 -8.21 9.45 15.25
N SER A 64 -7.49 8.43 15.73
CA SER A 64 -6.61 8.55 16.89
C SER A 64 -5.45 9.54 16.66
N GLU A 65 -4.99 10.16 17.74
CA GLU A 65 -3.83 11.04 17.71
C GLU A 65 -2.56 10.29 17.23
N THR A 66 -2.43 9.02 17.60
CA THR A 66 -1.36 8.13 17.12
C THR A 66 -1.35 8.05 15.59
N TYR A 67 -2.50 7.82 14.97
CA TYR A 67 -2.61 7.74 13.51
C TYR A 67 -2.28 9.08 12.85
N ARG A 68 -2.79 10.19 13.40
CA ARG A 68 -2.52 11.55 12.94
C ARG A 68 -1.01 11.87 12.95
N ARG A 69 -0.33 11.62 14.06
CA ARG A 69 1.12 11.88 14.21
C ARG A 69 1.95 11.06 13.21
N LEU A 70 1.60 9.78 13.05
CA LEU A 70 2.34 8.87 12.18
C LEU A 70 2.15 9.20 10.70
N TYR A 71 0.91 9.43 10.26
CA TYR A 71 0.59 9.48 8.84
C TYR A 71 0.31 10.89 8.31
N LEU A 72 -0.37 11.74 9.06
CA LEU A 72 -0.70 13.09 8.60
C LEU A 72 0.49 14.04 8.77
N GLU A 73 1.06 14.12 9.98
CA GLU A 73 2.09 15.12 10.30
C GLU A 73 3.43 14.82 9.62
N THR A 74 3.77 13.54 9.44
CA THR A 74 5.08 13.16 8.93
C THR A 74 5.15 13.04 7.40
N ASN A 75 4.02 12.93 6.71
CA ASN A 75 3.99 12.64 5.27
C ASN A 75 3.37 13.78 4.45
N SER A 76 3.69 13.80 3.15
CA SER A 76 3.02 14.69 2.20
C SER A 76 1.53 14.33 2.05
N PRO A 77 0.64 15.29 1.70
CA PRO A 77 -0.79 15.02 1.52
C PRO A 77 -1.08 13.88 0.53
N TYR A 78 -0.31 13.78 -0.55
CA TYR A 78 -0.42 12.70 -1.52
C TYR A 78 -0.10 11.33 -0.91
N ARG A 79 0.99 11.24 -0.13
CA ARG A 79 1.37 10.00 0.56
C ARG A 79 0.35 9.62 1.63
N PHE A 80 -0.19 10.60 2.33
CA PHE A 80 -1.23 10.39 3.33
C PHE A 80 -2.49 9.78 2.71
N VAL A 81 -3.00 10.36 1.61
CA VAL A 81 -4.14 9.81 0.87
C VAL A 81 -3.85 8.40 0.35
N GLU A 82 -2.67 8.17 -0.26
CA GLU A 82 -2.25 6.82 -0.69
C GLU A 82 -2.33 5.80 0.44
N LEU A 83 -1.82 6.14 1.63
CA LEU A 83 -1.83 5.28 2.80
C LEU A 83 -3.26 5.05 3.33
N ASN A 84 -4.12 6.07 3.36
CA ASN A 84 -5.52 5.91 3.76
C ASN A 84 -6.27 4.93 2.84
N PHE A 85 -6.07 5.03 1.52
CA PHE A 85 -6.62 4.07 0.56
C PHE A 85 -6.14 2.63 0.85
N LYS A 86 -4.86 2.46 1.22
CA LYS A 86 -4.31 1.17 1.60
C LYS A 86 -4.88 0.65 2.92
N HIS A 87 -4.89 1.45 3.97
CA HIS A 87 -5.28 1.04 5.33
C HIS A 87 -6.78 0.79 5.44
N LEU A 88 -7.60 1.70 4.91
CA LEU A 88 -9.06 1.70 5.11
C LEU A 88 -9.80 0.99 3.98
N LEU A 89 -9.37 1.16 2.73
CA LEU A 89 -10.04 0.57 1.57
C LEU A 89 -9.30 -0.64 0.99
N GLY A 90 -8.09 -0.94 1.42
CA GLY A 90 -7.34 -2.11 0.95
C GLY A 90 -7.02 -2.09 -0.56
N ARG A 91 -7.00 -0.92 -1.19
CA ARG A 91 -6.71 -0.74 -2.62
C ARG A 91 -5.87 0.53 -2.84
N PRO A 92 -5.27 0.74 -4.02
CA PRO A 92 -4.65 2.01 -4.35
C PRO A 92 -5.67 2.99 -4.96
N PRO A 93 -5.33 4.29 -5.03
CA PRO A 93 -6.12 5.26 -5.78
C PRO A 93 -6.21 4.88 -7.27
N ARG A 94 -7.39 5.04 -7.87
CA ARG A 94 -7.63 4.73 -9.28
C ARG A 94 -7.04 5.83 -10.17
N ASP A 95 -7.39 7.07 -9.87
CA ASP A 95 -7.07 8.22 -10.71
C ASP A 95 -6.61 9.43 -9.89
N GLN A 96 -5.97 10.38 -10.58
CA GLN A 96 -5.56 11.65 -9.98
C GLN A 96 -6.75 12.47 -9.46
N ALA A 97 -7.93 12.33 -10.10
CA ALA A 97 -9.14 13.01 -9.68
C ALA A 97 -9.56 12.58 -8.26
N GLU A 98 -9.55 11.28 -7.97
CA GLU A 98 -9.86 10.72 -6.65
C GLU A 98 -8.88 11.27 -5.59
N VAL A 99 -7.58 11.24 -5.89
CA VAL A 99 -6.57 11.80 -4.97
C VAL A 99 -6.79 13.29 -4.72
N SER A 100 -7.09 14.06 -5.77
CA SER A 100 -7.34 15.50 -5.65
C SER A 100 -8.60 15.82 -4.82
N GLU A 101 -9.63 14.99 -4.91
CA GLU A 101 -10.86 15.13 -4.12
C GLU A 101 -10.58 14.96 -2.63
N HIS A 102 -9.83 13.92 -2.25
CA HIS A 102 -9.47 13.68 -0.86
C HIS A 102 -8.52 14.74 -0.30
N VAL A 103 -7.54 15.19 -1.10
CA VAL A 103 -6.66 16.31 -0.68
C VAL A 103 -7.47 17.60 -0.47
N ARG A 104 -8.45 17.88 -1.34
CA ARG A 104 -9.33 19.03 -1.18
C ARG A 104 -10.23 18.89 0.05
N ARG A 105 -10.82 17.72 0.27
CA ARG A 105 -11.65 17.44 1.45
C ARG A 105 -10.87 17.63 2.74
N LEU A 106 -9.61 17.15 2.78
CA LEU A 106 -8.72 17.36 3.91
C LEU A 106 -8.48 18.85 4.21
N ALA A 107 -8.31 19.66 3.16
CA ALA A 107 -8.10 21.10 3.31
C ALA A 107 -9.38 21.86 3.72
N ASP A 108 -10.53 21.49 3.15
CA ASP A 108 -11.79 22.21 3.33
C ASP A 108 -12.55 21.78 4.61
N GLN A 109 -12.52 20.50 4.97
CA GLN A 109 -13.34 19.89 6.02
C GLN A 109 -12.52 19.31 7.19
N GLY A 110 -11.19 19.23 7.04
CA GLY A 110 -10.29 18.72 8.06
C GLY A 110 -10.12 17.20 8.04
N PHE A 111 -9.36 16.72 9.03
CA PHE A 111 -8.89 15.32 9.12
C PHE A 111 -10.01 14.32 9.40
N GLU A 112 -10.89 14.62 10.37
CA GLU A 112 -11.96 13.69 10.76
C GLU A 112 -12.94 13.42 9.61
N ALA A 113 -13.29 14.47 8.85
CA ALA A 113 -14.16 14.37 7.69
C ALA A 113 -13.51 13.58 6.54
N GLU A 114 -12.19 13.72 6.36
CA GLU A 114 -11.45 12.95 5.36
C GLU A 114 -11.44 11.45 5.71
N ILE A 115 -11.17 11.07 6.96
CA ILE A 115 -11.25 9.67 7.43
C ILE A 115 -12.68 9.11 7.29
N ALA A 116 -13.68 9.87 7.73
CA ALA A 116 -15.08 9.48 7.62
C ALA A 116 -15.50 9.22 6.16
N SER A 117 -14.96 9.97 5.20
CA SER A 117 -15.29 9.81 3.78
C SER A 117 -14.91 8.44 3.21
N TYR A 118 -13.88 7.77 3.75
CA TYR A 118 -13.53 6.42 3.33
C TYR A 118 -14.42 5.37 3.97
N ILE A 119 -14.63 5.46 5.29
CA ILE A 119 -15.28 4.40 6.07
C ILE A 119 -16.80 4.38 5.88
N TYR A 120 -17.42 5.54 5.71
CA TYR A 120 -18.85 5.66 5.43
C TYR A 120 -19.18 5.69 3.94
N SER A 121 -18.25 5.26 3.09
CA SER A 121 -18.52 5.07 1.67
C SER A 121 -19.28 3.77 1.41
N ASP A 122 -20.13 3.76 0.38
CA ASP A 122 -20.78 2.54 -0.10
C ASP A 122 -19.75 1.49 -0.51
N GLU A 123 -18.56 1.92 -0.94
CA GLU A 123 -17.47 1.01 -1.28
C GLU A 123 -16.99 0.23 -0.06
N TYR A 124 -16.77 0.89 1.08
CA TYR A 124 -16.36 0.20 2.30
C TYR A 124 -17.41 -0.83 2.74
N LEU A 125 -18.68 -0.41 2.78
CA LEU A 125 -19.79 -1.24 3.23
C LEU A 125 -19.98 -2.48 2.33
N ASN A 126 -19.92 -2.31 1.01
CA ASN A 126 -20.12 -3.41 0.06
C ASN A 126 -18.99 -4.45 0.09
N ASN A 127 -17.80 -4.09 0.57
CA ASN A 127 -16.63 -4.97 0.51
C ASN A 127 -16.29 -5.61 1.86
N PHE A 128 -16.40 -4.85 2.95
CA PHE A 128 -16.03 -5.32 4.29
C PHE A 128 -17.26 -5.52 5.19
N GLY A 129 -18.37 -4.84 4.90
CA GLY A 129 -19.51 -4.79 5.80
C GLY A 129 -19.21 -3.97 7.05
N ILE A 130 -20.04 -4.16 8.09
CA ILE A 130 -19.93 -3.44 9.37
C ILE A 130 -18.95 -4.15 10.33
N ASP A 131 -18.89 -5.48 10.24
CA ASP A 131 -18.16 -6.35 11.18
C ASP A 131 -16.87 -6.95 10.59
N GLY A 132 -16.50 -6.58 9.36
CA GLY A 132 -15.29 -7.07 8.71
C GLY A 132 -14.11 -6.11 8.89
N VAL A 133 -12.95 -6.65 9.25
CA VAL A 133 -11.70 -5.90 9.25
C VAL A 133 -11.27 -5.63 7.80
N PRO A 134 -10.84 -4.41 7.44
CA PRO A 134 -10.32 -4.13 6.11
C PRO A 134 -9.16 -5.05 5.75
N PHE A 135 -9.10 -5.48 4.49
CA PHE A 135 -8.03 -6.31 3.97
C PHE A 135 -7.66 -5.86 2.56
N ALA A 136 -6.44 -6.19 2.13
CA ALA A 136 -5.98 -5.87 0.77
C ALA A 136 -6.83 -6.62 -0.28
N ARG A 137 -7.66 -5.88 -1.03
CA ARG A 137 -8.60 -6.44 -2.03
C ARG A 137 -7.93 -6.66 -3.37
N THR A 138 -7.10 -5.71 -3.79
CA THR A 138 -6.48 -5.72 -5.12
C THR A 138 -5.16 -6.51 -5.15
N ALA A 139 -4.93 -7.39 -4.15
CA ALA A 139 -3.87 -8.39 -4.21
C ALA A 139 -4.21 -9.55 -5.16
N THR A 140 -5.47 -9.65 -5.58
CA THR A 140 -5.95 -10.56 -6.63
C THR A 140 -6.65 -9.76 -7.72
N SER A 141 -6.99 -10.42 -8.83
CA SER A 141 -7.79 -9.80 -9.88
C SER A 141 -9.22 -9.57 -9.38
N VAL A 142 -9.63 -8.30 -9.30
CA VAL A 142 -10.98 -7.89 -8.91
C VAL A 142 -11.75 -7.46 -10.16
N VAL A 143 -13.02 -7.83 -10.25
CA VAL A 143 -13.90 -7.45 -11.37
C VAL A 143 -14.14 -5.93 -11.33
N GLY A 144 -13.97 -5.27 -12.47
CA GLY A 144 -14.15 -3.82 -12.60
C GLY A 144 -12.90 -2.98 -12.26
N GLU A 145 -11.83 -3.60 -11.75
CA GLU A 145 -10.57 -2.91 -11.47
C GLU A 145 -9.57 -3.02 -12.62
N SER A 146 -8.75 -1.97 -12.75
CA SER A 146 -7.68 -1.95 -13.74
C SER A 146 -6.50 -2.86 -13.33
N THR A 147 -5.78 -3.41 -14.31
CA THR A 147 -4.54 -4.16 -14.03
C THR A 147 -3.48 -3.30 -13.34
N LEU A 148 -3.51 -1.97 -13.56
CA LEU A 148 -2.65 -1.01 -12.87
C LEU A 148 -2.88 -1.03 -11.36
N ALA A 149 -4.13 -1.20 -10.93
CA ALA A 149 -4.45 -1.23 -9.51
C ALA A 149 -3.71 -2.38 -8.80
N TYR A 150 -3.68 -3.58 -9.38
CA TYR A 150 -2.90 -4.71 -8.84
C TYR A 150 -1.42 -4.35 -8.69
N GLN A 151 -0.82 -3.75 -9.72
CA GLN A 151 0.60 -3.39 -9.69
C GLN A 151 0.90 -2.28 -8.68
N ARG A 152 -0.01 -1.33 -8.50
CA ARG A 152 0.06 -0.29 -7.47
C ARG A 152 -0.04 -0.87 -6.07
N THR A 153 -0.93 -1.84 -5.85
CA THR A 153 -1.02 -2.56 -4.57
C THR A 153 0.27 -3.29 -4.26
N GLN A 154 0.83 -4.02 -5.24
CA GLN A 154 2.10 -4.72 -5.07
C GLN A 154 3.27 -3.78 -4.80
N ALA A 155 3.29 -2.59 -5.40
CA ALA A 155 4.34 -1.60 -5.15
C ALA A 155 4.23 -0.95 -3.76
N MET A 156 3.02 -0.85 -3.21
CA MET A 156 2.78 -0.34 -1.85
C MET A 156 2.92 -1.39 -0.76
N ASP A 157 2.91 -2.68 -1.10
CA ASP A 157 3.02 -3.77 -0.15
C ASP A 157 4.48 -3.99 0.26
N PRO A 158 4.86 -3.73 1.53
CA PRO A 158 6.22 -3.98 1.99
C PRO A 158 6.47 -5.47 2.30
N GLY A 159 5.45 -6.32 2.18
CA GLY A 159 5.49 -7.75 2.50
C GLY A 159 5.23 -8.03 3.99
N TYR A 160 5.13 -9.31 4.35
CA TYR A 160 4.67 -9.75 5.68
C TYR A 160 5.49 -9.21 6.87
N ALA A 161 6.81 -9.08 6.69
CA ALA A 161 7.74 -8.56 7.69
C ALA A 161 8.08 -7.07 7.49
N GLY A 162 7.50 -6.45 6.46
CA GLY A 162 7.65 -5.03 6.19
C GLY A 162 6.56 -4.21 6.85
N PHE A 163 6.78 -2.90 6.97
CA PHE A 163 5.81 -1.96 7.52
C PHE A 163 5.78 -0.69 6.66
N ASP A 164 4.71 0.10 6.79
CA ASP A 164 4.62 1.38 6.11
C ASP A 164 5.54 2.42 6.74
N THR A 165 6.60 2.76 6.01
CA THR A 165 7.53 3.82 6.39
C THR A 165 7.02 5.19 5.96
N ASN A 166 7.47 6.19 6.70
CA ASN A 166 7.36 7.59 6.34
C ASN A 166 8.22 7.87 5.11
N GLY A 167 7.76 8.77 4.23
CA GLY A 167 8.50 9.15 3.04
C GLY A 167 7.65 9.79 1.95
N ALA A 168 8.23 9.87 0.75
CA ALA A 168 7.53 10.35 -0.43
C ALA A 168 6.44 9.35 -0.87
N SER A 169 5.46 9.88 -1.60
CA SER A 169 4.44 9.12 -2.32
C SER A 169 5.08 8.05 -3.22
N VAL A 170 4.58 6.82 -3.14
CA VAL A 170 5.08 5.71 -3.97
C VAL A 170 4.39 5.71 -5.33
N LEU A 171 3.13 6.19 -5.36
CA LEU A 171 2.27 6.09 -6.53
C LEU A 171 2.06 7.41 -7.25
N GLN A 172 2.44 8.56 -6.71
CA GLN A 172 2.17 9.88 -7.31
C GLN A 172 2.52 9.96 -8.81
N THR A 173 3.69 9.47 -9.23
CA THR A 173 4.02 9.45 -10.67
C THR A 173 3.09 8.50 -11.43
N SER A 174 2.86 7.30 -10.91
CA SER A 174 1.99 6.28 -11.52
C SER A 174 0.54 6.73 -11.67
N VAL A 175 0.01 7.47 -10.69
CA VAL A 175 -1.36 7.99 -10.69
C VAL A 175 -1.47 9.14 -11.68
N ALA A 176 -0.49 10.04 -11.72
CA ALA A 176 -0.49 11.16 -12.65
C ALA A 176 -0.33 10.74 -14.12
N SER A 177 0.53 9.77 -14.43
CA SER A 177 0.80 9.33 -15.79
C SER A 177 0.02 8.08 -16.23
N SER A 178 -0.77 7.47 -15.33
CA SER A 178 -1.42 6.17 -15.56
C SER A 178 -0.44 5.07 -16.03
N THR A 179 0.82 5.14 -15.58
CA THR A 179 1.85 4.14 -15.88
C THR A 179 2.18 3.29 -14.67
N ASN A 180 2.79 2.13 -14.87
CA ASN A 180 3.15 1.22 -13.78
C ASN A 180 4.10 1.88 -12.76
N PRO A 181 3.85 1.72 -11.44
CA PRO A 181 4.70 2.32 -10.40
C PRO A 181 6.10 1.70 -10.39
N THR A 182 7.09 2.56 -10.19
CA THR A 182 8.51 2.22 -10.34
C THR A 182 9.09 1.82 -8.97
N ALA A 183 8.74 0.64 -8.46
CA ALA A 183 9.59 -0.05 -7.48
C ALA A 183 10.69 -0.77 -8.27
N ALA A 184 11.72 -0.04 -8.69
CA ALA A 184 12.61 -0.41 -9.79
C ALA A 184 11.78 -0.71 -11.08
N GLY A 185 11.48 0.34 -11.83
CA GLY A 185 10.53 0.28 -12.94
C GLY A 185 11.04 -0.46 -14.16
N ALA A 186 10.28 -1.48 -14.56
CA ALA A 186 9.59 -1.59 -15.84
C ALA A 186 9.03 -3.01 -15.94
N ARG A 187 7.71 -3.19 -16.07
CA ARG A 187 7.18 -4.40 -16.72
C ARG A 187 6.09 -4.06 -17.73
N LYS A 188 6.42 -4.45 -18.97
CA LYS A 188 5.60 -4.77 -20.15
C LYS A 188 4.81 -3.64 -20.80
N VAL A 189 5.40 -3.08 -21.86
CA VAL A 189 4.67 -2.87 -23.12
C VAL A 189 4.53 -4.23 -23.82
N VAL A 190 3.32 -4.58 -24.24
CA VAL A 190 3.08 -5.69 -25.19
C VAL A 190 3.01 -5.04 -26.57
N GLY A 191 4.12 -5.09 -27.30
CA GLY A 191 4.22 -4.62 -28.67
C GLY A 191 5.60 -4.07 -28.99
N GLY A 192 6.36 -4.77 -29.84
CA GLY A 192 7.68 -4.33 -30.34
C GLY A 192 8.86 -5.17 -29.84
N GLY A 193 8.89 -6.45 -30.23
CA GLY A 193 9.81 -7.47 -29.74
C GLY A 193 11.26 -7.36 -30.21
N GLU A 194 11.98 -6.29 -29.85
CA GLU A 194 13.43 -6.25 -30.07
C GLU A 194 14.25 -5.71 -28.91
N ARG A 195 13.67 -5.00 -27.93
CA ARG A 195 14.42 -4.38 -26.82
C ARG A 195 13.90 -4.82 -25.46
N PHE A 196 14.84 -5.02 -24.54
CA PHE A 196 14.63 -5.48 -23.18
C PHE A 196 15.23 -4.47 -22.21
N THR A 197 14.46 -4.10 -21.19
CA THR A 197 14.98 -3.40 -20.03
C THR A 197 15.47 -4.43 -19.01
N ILE A 198 16.73 -4.31 -18.59
CA ILE A 198 17.35 -5.09 -17.52
C ILE A 198 17.59 -4.15 -16.35
N SER A 199 16.98 -4.45 -15.21
CA SER A 199 17.29 -3.81 -13.92
C SER A 199 18.23 -4.72 -13.16
N TRP A 200 19.36 -4.20 -12.72
CA TRP A 200 20.41 -4.98 -12.07
C TRP A 200 21.14 -4.13 -11.02
N THR A 201 21.75 -4.80 -10.05
CA THR A 201 22.60 -4.17 -9.04
C THR A 201 24.07 -4.41 -9.33
N SER A 202 24.92 -3.41 -9.13
CA SER A 202 26.36 -3.53 -9.32
C SER A 202 27.08 -3.71 -7.99
N ARG A 203 28.10 -4.58 -7.96
CA ARG A 203 28.98 -4.74 -6.78
C ARG A 203 30.01 -3.62 -6.67
N LEU A 204 30.45 -3.11 -7.83
CA LEU A 204 31.40 -2.02 -7.96
C LEU A 204 30.67 -0.79 -8.53
N GLN A 205 30.93 0.38 -7.98
CA GLN A 205 30.43 1.64 -8.52
C GLN A 205 31.31 2.04 -9.71
N LEU A 206 31.00 1.54 -10.91
CA LEU A 206 31.67 1.98 -12.14
C LEU A 206 30.89 3.10 -12.83
N GLY A 207 31.60 4.17 -13.20
CA GLY A 207 31.10 5.27 -14.01
C GLY A 207 30.78 6.56 -13.22
N SER A 208 30.36 7.59 -13.97
CA SER A 208 29.93 8.89 -13.41
C SER A 208 28.66 8.76 -12.55
N VAL A 209 27.78 7.79 -12.86
CA VAL A 209 26.55 7.51 -12.12
C VAL A 209 26.80 6.43 -11.07
N ARG A 210 27.15 6.86 -9.85
CA ARG A 210 27.43 6.00 -8.69
C ARG A 210 26.15 5.49 -8.02
N ARG A 211 25.35 4.68 -8.73
CA ARG A 211 24.15 4.03 -8.17
C ARG A 211 24.37 2.54 -8.03
N SER A 212 23.90 1.97 -6.92
CA SER A 212 23.94 0.52 -6.66
C SER A 212 22.99 -0.26 -7.55
N ALA A 213 21.88 0.34 -7.99
CA ALA A 213 20.95 -0.20 -8.97
C ALA A 213 21.00 0.58 -10.29
N GLN A 214 21.10 -0.14 -11.39
CA GLN A 214 21.23 0.39 -12.75
C GLN A 214 20.18 -0.21 -13.68
N ARG A 215 19.79 0.55 -14.70
CA ARG A 215 18.83 0.16 -15.74
C ARG A 215 19.52 0.21 -17.10
N SER A 216 19.57 -0.91 -17.81
CA SER A 216 20.07 -0.99 -19.20
C SER A 216 18.94 -1.39 -20.15
N VAL A 217 18.92 -0.81 -21.35
CA VAL A 217 17.95 -1.15 -22.40
C VAL A 217 18.70 -1.74 -23.59
N VAL A 218 18.50 -3.03 -23.85
CA VAL A 218 19.35 -3.85 -24.72
C VAL A 218 18.51 -4.58 -25.76
N SER A 219 19.02 -4.77 -26.98
CA SER A 219 18.32 -5.59 -27.98
C SER A 219 18.45 -7.10 -27.73
N TYR A 220 17.57 -7.93 -28.31
CA TYR A 220 17.62 -9.40 -28.14
C TYR A 220 19.01 -9.99 -28.45
N GLY A 221 19.62 -9.61 -29.58
CA GLY A 221 20.94 -10.13 -29.99
C GLY A 221 22.09 -9.74 -29.06
N SER A 222 21.93 -8.67 -28.27
CA SER A 222 22.93 -8.22 -27.29
C SER A 222 22.63 -8.67 -25.86
N LEU A 223 21.45 -9.26 -25.61
CA LEU A 223 20.96 -9.62 -24.28
C LEU A 223 21.92 -10.56 -23.55
N SER A 224 22.32 -11.67 -24.20
CA SER A 224 23.21 -12.66 -23.60
C SER A 224 24.56 -12.04 -23.19
N LYS A 225 25.19 -11.25 -24.08
CA LYS A 225 26.45 -10.56 -23.80
C LYS A 225 26.32 -9.59 -22.62
N THR A 226 25.22 -8.84 -22.54
CA THR A 226 25.01 -7.91 -21.44
C THR A 226 24.77 -8.61 -20.10
N ILE A 227 24.02 -9.72 -20.08
CA ILE A 227 23.82 -10.54 -18.87
C ILE A 227 25.15 -11.11 -18.39
N GLN A 228 25.96 -11.67 -19.30
CA GLN A 228 27.29 -12.20 -18.98
C GLN A 228 28.22 -11.10 -18.43
N SER A 229 28.19 -9.90 -19.02
CA SER A 229 28.98 -8.76 -18.54
C SER A 229 28.57 -8.33 -17.12
N ILE A 230 27.26 -8.24 -16.85
CA ILE A 230 26.73 -7.90 -15.52
C ILE A 230 27.19 -8.94 -14.48
N GLN A 231 27.09 -10.23 -14.81
CA GLN A 231 27.49 -11.32 -13.93
C GLN A 231 29.01 -11.38 -13.72
N ALA A 232 29.81 -11.13 -14.75
CA ALA A 232 31.27 -11.08 -14.66
C ALA A 232 31.75 -9.94 -13.74
N GLN A 233 31.02 -8.83 -13.70
CA GLN A 233 31.24 -7.72 -12.77
C GLN A 233 30.71 -8.00 -11.35
N GLY A 234 30.13 -9.17 -11.11
CA GLY A 234 29.53 -9.56 -9.83
C GLY A 234 28.20 -8.89 -9.52
N GLY A 235 27.52 -8.33 -10.53
CA GLY A 235 26.20 -7.73 -10.39
C GLY A 235 25.07 -8.78 -10.33
N ARG A 236 23.94 -8.42 -9.69
CA ARG A 236 22.75 -9.28 -9.60
C ARG A 236 21.60 -8.71 -10.41
N ILE A 237 20.95 -9.54 -11.21
CA ILE A 237 19.78 -9.12 -12.00
C ILE A 237 18.54 -9.12 -11.10
N LEU A 238 17.82 -8.01 -11.08
CA LEU A 238 16.57 -7.87 -10.33
C LEU A 238 15.39 -8.39 -11.16
N PHE A 239 15.24 -7.88 -12.37
CA PHE A 239 14.25 -8.36 -13.34
C PHE A 239 14.63 -7.96 -14.77
N ILE A 240 14.00 -8.64 -15.72
CA ILE A 240 14.06 -8.36 -17.15
C ILE A 240 12.63 -8.17 -17.67
N ALA A 241 12.42 -7.15 -18.49
CA ALA A 241 11.13 -6.87 -19.12
C ALA A 241 11.32 -6.43 -20.56
N ASN A 242 10.31 -6.65 -21.40
CA ASN A 242 10.24 -5.98 -22.70
C ASN A 242 10.17 -4.47 -22.47
N ALA A 243 10.99 -3.73 -23.20
CA ALA A 243 11.09 -2.27 -23.11
C ALA A 243 9.84 -1.58 -23.64
#